data_AF-A0A2G8JE44-F1
#
_entry.id   AF-A0A2G8JE44-F1
#
_cell.length_a   1.000
_cell.length_b   1.000
_cell.length_c   1.000
_cell.angle_alpha   90.00
_cell.angle_beta   90.00
_cell.angle_gamma   90.00
#
_symmetry.space_group_name_H-M   'P 1'
#
loop_
_entity.id
_entity.type
_entity.pdbx_description
1 polymer ?
#
loop_
_entity_poly.entity_id
_entity_poly.type
_entity_poly.pdbx_seq_one_letter_code
_entity_poly.pdbx_strand_id
1 'polypeptide(L)'
;MNSGLFKSFEHVDLTVTVNDVTTRIVLIYQPPPSRTNGCKTADFLDEFASFLEVLVIAPGRLIILGDFNIHVDNASNGDALKFHDLLCSMNLVQLVRGSTHASGHTLDLVITRSIASPICTISDVTNDNSLPSDHSLIKFITDISRPHATKTTRVIRNIRSIRSDQLVEAIKKYKPVDTLSVNFGKKLSDVMDMLAPAKKKVIVNKARAPWYTDELRLLRNNVRRLERAWLSSPLEINKQIFHGARTSYHDECERAKTQYHRSRIQSANTRKLFAVVDEITGDKKSTGVILPKHNDPQQMAQDFSDFFCGKIRKLRDTFHDVT
;
A
#
# COMPACT_ATOMS: atom_id res chain seq x y z
N MET A 1 10.11 12.14 -1.31
CA MET A 1 11.37 11.52 -0.87
C MET A 1 12.37 12.65 -0.62
N ASN A 2 12.55 13.07 0.63
CA ASN A 2 13.58 14.02 1.04
C ASN A 2 14.79 13.21 1.53
N SER A 3 15.55 12.61 0.62
CA SER A 3 16.70 11.76 0.95
C SER A 3 17.99 12.54 1.25
N GLY A 4 17.89 13.74 1.84
CA GLY A 4 19.03 14.67 1.94
C GLY A 4 19.22 15.41 3.26
N LEU A 5 18.45 15.12 4.32
CA LEU A 5 18.55 15.88 5.57
C LEU A 5 19.42 15.24 6.67
N PHE A 6 19.50 13.91 6.72
CA PHE A 6 20.20 13.15 7.77
C PHE A 6 21.26 12.26 7.14
N LYS A 7 22.44 12.17 7.76
CA LYS A 7 23.59 11.39 7.25
C LYS A 7 23.83 10.12 8.06
N SER A 8 23.38 10.10 9.31
CA SER A 8 23.64 9.02 10.27
C SER A 8 22.65 7.86 10.16
N PHE A 9 21.49 8.05 9.51
CA PHE A 9 20.49 7.01 9.28
C PHE A 9 19.73 7.22 7.97
N GLU A 10 19.22 6.12 7.43
CA GLU A 10 18.24 6.11 6.35
C GLU A 10 16.84 6.04 6.93
N HIS A 11 15.86 6.67 6.28
CA HIS A 11 14.47 6.57 6.70
C HIS A 11 13.49 6.56 5.54
N VAL A 12 12.34 5.95 5.78
CA VAL A 12 11.15 6.04 4.93
C VAL A 12 9.99 6.54 5.78
N ASP A 13 9.43 7.68 5.39
CA ASP A 13 8.32 8.31 6.10
C ASP A 13 7.02 8.16 5.30
N LEU A 14 6.06 7.46 5.88
CA LEU A 14 4.78 7.13 5.27
C LEU A 14 3.65 7.67 6.12
N THR A 15 2.66 8.30 5.48
CA THR A 15 1.42 8.69 6.16
C THR A 15 0.26 7.91 5.57
N VAL A 16 -0.48 7.21 6.42
CA VAL A 16 -1.64 6.40 6.05
C VAL A 16 -2.87 6.96 6.74
N THR A 17 -3.86 7.38 5.96
CA THR A 17 -5.15 7.85 6.47
C THR A 17 -6.25 6.85 6.10
N VAL A 18 -6.94 6.32 7.11
CA VAL A 18 -8.09 5.41 6.92
C VAL A 18 -9.22 5.82 7.85
N ASN A 19 -10.43 5.97 7.30
CA ASN A 19 -11.63 6.40 8.04
C ASN A 19 -11.36 7.63 8.93
N ASP A 20 -10.75 8.68 8.34
CA ASP A 20 -10.37 9.94 9.01
C ASP A 20 -9.35 9.81 10.15
N VAL A 21 -8.76 8.62 10.36
CA VAL A 21 -7.64 8.41 11.29
C VAL A 21 -6.34 8.40 10.50
N THR A 22 -5.48 9.38 10.77
CA THR A 22 -4.14 9.47 10.20
C THR A 22 -3.11 8.81 11.11
N THR A 23 -2.32 7.90 10.54
CA THR A 23 -1.20 7.23 11.18
C THR A 23 0.07 7.46 10.36
N ARG A 24 1.07 8.08 10.97
CA ARG A 24 2.41 8.22 10.42
C ARG A 24 3.26 7.03 10.82
N ILE A 25 3.87 6.39 9.85
CA ILE A 25 4.72 5.22 9.98
C ILE A 25 6.09 5.60 9.44
N VAL A 26 7.09 5.57 10.31
CA VAL A 26 8.47 5.92 9.98
C VAL A 26 9.32 4.67 10.12
N LEU A 27 9.93 4.24 9.02
CA LEU A 27 10.93 3.17 9.02
C LEU A 27 12.31 3.81 9.12
N ILE A 28 13.15 3.33 10.04
CA ILE A 28 14.52 3.82 10.24
C ILE A 28 15.50 2.67 10.07
N TYR A 29 16.62 2.94 9.41
CA TYR A 29 17.79 2.07 9.40
C TYR A 29 19.01 2.90 9.78
N GLN A 30 19.57 2.65 10.97
CA GLN A 30 20.86 3.19 11.37
C GLN A 30 21.94 2.17 11.02
N PRO A 31 22.90 2.48 10.13
CA PRO A 31 24.03 1.60 9.88
C PRO A 31 24.82 1.34 11.17
N PRO A 32 25.37 0.12 11.37
CA PRO A 32 26.11 -0.20 12.57
C PRO A 32 27.31 0.74 12.74
N PRO A 33 27.50 1.32 13.94
CA PRO A 33 28.64 2.20 14.20
C PRO A 33 29.97 1.48 13.94
N SER A 34 30.80 2.03 13.04
CA SER A 34 32.09 1.43 12.75
C SER A 34 33.12 2.48 12.34
N ARG A 35 34.40 2.16 12.54
CA ARG A 35 35.50 3.02 12.11
C ARG A 35 35.59 3.14 10.58
N THR A 36 35.09 2.15 9.85
CA THR A 36 35.19 2.05 8.39
C THR A 36 34.12 2.87 7.66
N ASN A 37 32.89 2.88 8.16
CA ASN A 37 31.81 3.74 7.63
C ASN A 37 31.76 5.13 8.27
N GLY A 38 32.51 5.36 9.37
CA GLY A 38 32.54 6.63 10.08
C GLY A 38 31.27 6.93 10.88
N CYS A 39 30.31 6.02 10.93
CA CYS A 39 29.06 6.18 11.66
C CYS A 39 29.31 6.11 13.17
N LYS A 40 28.76 7.08 13.91
CA LYS A 40 28.80 7.12 15.36
C LYS A 40 27.38 7.20 15.91
N THR A 41 27.14 6.50 17.02
CA THR A 41 25.84 6.56 17.71
C THR A 41 25.52 7.98 18.18
N ALA A 42 26.53 8.77 18.57
CA ALA A 42 26.32 10.16 18.99
C ALA A 42 25.71 11.02 17.87
N ASP A 43 26.30 10.95 16.66
CA ASP A 43 25.80 11.68 15.49
C ASP A 43 24.36 11.24 15.14
N PHE A 44 24.08 9.94 15.29
CA PHE A 44 22.72 9.41 15.16
C PHE A 44 21.76 10.01 16.19
N LEU A 45 22.11 10.01 17.47
CA LEU A 45 21.23 10.52 18.52
C LEU A 45 20.89 12.00 18.31
N ASP A 46 21.86 12.82 17.89
CA ASP A 46 21.65 14.25 17.62
C ASP A 46 20.73 14.49 16.41
N GLU A 47 20.99 13.79 15.30
CA GLU A 47 20.15 13.87 14.10
C GLU A 47 18.75 13.29 14.35
N PHE A 48 18.66 12.18 15.08
CA PHE A 48 17.41 11.53 15.42
C PHE A 48 16.58 12.37 16.38
N ALA A 49 17.18 13.06 17.35
CA ALA A 49 16.47 14.00 18.22
C ALA A 49 15.82 15.12 17.40
N SER A 50 16.58 15.74 16.50
CA SER A 50 16.07 16.78 15.58
C SER A 50 14.94 16.25 14.70
N PHE A 51 15.04 14.99 14.26
CA PHE A 51 13.98 14.35 13.48
C PHE A 51 12.72 14.10 14.32
N LEU A 52 12.89 13.61 15.55
CA LEU A 52 11.79 13.36 16.49
C LEU A 52 11.00 14.62 16.78
N GLU A 53 11.64 15.78 16.95
CA GLU A 53 10.96 17.07 17.17
C GLU A 53 9.90 17.34 16.10
N VAL A 54 10.22 17.07 14.83
CA VAL A 54 9.28 17.23 13.72
C VAL A 54 8.18 16.15 13.75
N LEU A 55 8.53 14.91 14.09
CA LEU A 55 7.58 13.80 14.14
C LEU A 55 6.56 13.95 15.26
N VAL A 56 6.99 14.39 16.45
CA VAL A 56 6.14 14.46 17.63
C VAL A 56 5.19 15.66 17.63
N ILE A 57 5.50 16.72 16.87
CA ILE A 57 4.59 17.85 16.68
C ILE A 57 3.42 17.49 15.74
N ALA A 58 3.65 16.56 14.79
CA ALA A 58 2.63 16.18 13.82
C ALA A 58 1.42 15.52 14.50
N PRO A 59 0.18 15.95 14.19
CA PRO A 59 -1.03 15.37 14.76
C PRO A 59 -1.26 13.95 14.24
N GLY A 60 -1.98 13.15 15.01
CA GLY A 60 -2.33 11.77 14.67
C GLY A 60 -1.46 10.73 15.36
N ARG A 61 -1.61 9.47 14.91
CA ARG A 61 -0.88 8.32 15.47
C ARG A 61 0.52 8.27 14.88
N LEU A 62 1.52 7.87 15.68
CA LEU A 62 2.91 7.78 15.27
C LEU A 62 3.47 6.39 15.63
N ILE A 63 4.02 5.71 14.63
CA ILE A 63 4.73 4.45 14.77
C ILE A 63 6.10 4.64 14.12
N ILE A 64 7.17 4.47 14.88
CA ILE A 64 8.53 4.43 14.37
C ILE A 64 9.01 3.00 14.51
N LEU A 65 9.60 2.43 13.46
CA LEU A 65 10.09 1.05 13.47
C LEU A 65 11.38 0.90 12.67
N GLY A 66 12.12 -0.16 12.92
CA GLY A 66 13.29 -0.53 12.12
C GLY A 66 14.49 -0.92 12.97
N ASP A 67 15.65 -1.01 12.32
CA ASP A 67 16.91 -1.44 12.95
C ASP A 67 17.73 -0.21 13.35
N PHE A 68 17.93 -0.07 14.66
CA PHE A 68 18.66 1.03 15.25
C PHE A 68 20.12 0.67 15.53
N ASN A 69 20.52 -0.61 15.47
CA ASN A 69 21.88 -1.03 15.85
C ASN A 69 22.35 -0.49 17.22
N ILE A 70 21.40 -0.20 18.13
CA ILE A 70 21.65 0.19 19.53
C ILE A 70 21.18 -0.96 20.41
N HIS A 71 22.04 -1.44 21.30
CA HIS A 71 21.76 -2.55 22.21
C HIS A 71 20.88 -2.06 23.37
N VAL A 72 19.60 -1.80 23.10
CA VAL A 72 18.69 -1.14 24.07
C VAL A 72 18.37 -2.00 25.29
N ASP A 73 18.59 -3.32 25.21
CA ASP A 73 18.46 -4.26 26.31
C ASP A 73 19.60 -4.16 27.34
N ASN A 74 20.72 -3.52 26.98
CA ASN A 74 21.89 -3.41 27.85
C ASN A 74 21.85 -2.14 28.71
N ALA A 75 21.39 -2.29 29.96
CA ALA A 75 21.32 -1.18 30.93
C ALA A 75 22.69 -0.57 31.33
N SER A 76 23.81 -1.25 31.03
CA SER A 76 25.16 -0.72 31.27
C SER A 76 25.71 0.06 30.07
N ASN A 77 25.00 0.07 28.94
CA ASN A 77 25.42 0.78 27.74
C ASN A 77 24.98 2.26 27.82
N GLY A 78 25.96 3.17 27.85
CA GLY A 78 25.70 4.62 27.88
C GLY A 78 24.91 5.15 26.68
N ASP A 79 25.07 4.56 25.49
CA ASP A 79 24.29 4.95 24.31
C ASP A 79 22.83 4.50 24.42
N ALA A 80 22.58 3.31 25.00
CA ALA A 80 21.24 2.82 25.25
C ALA A 80 20.49 3.69 26.28
N LEU A 81 21.19 4.14 27.33
CA LEU A 81 20.64 5.05 28.33
C LEU A 81 20.26 6.40 27.70
N LYS A 82 21.17 7.01 26.93
CA LYS A 82 20.87 8.27 26.21
C LYS A 82 19.71 8.13 25.24
N PHE A 83 19.63 7.01 24.53
CA PHE A 83 18.53 6.72 23.62
C PHE A 83 17.20 6.61 24.39
N HIS A 84 17.19 5.91 25.53
CA HIS A 84 16.02 5.80 26.39
C HIS A 84 15.57 7.17 26.93
N ASP A 85 16.52 7.98 27.43
CA ASP A 85 16.25 9.32 27.93
C ASP A 85 15.65 10.24 26.85
N LEU A 86 16.18 10.15 25.62
CA LEU A 86 15.63 10.86 24.46
C LEU A 86 14.18 10.46 24.20
N LEU A 87 13.87 9.16 24.13
CA LEU A 87 12.49 8.69 23.94
C LEU A 87 11.57 9.17 25.08
N CYS A 88 12.01 9.04 26.33
CA CYS A 88 11.25 9.49 27.49
C CYS A 88 10.96 11.00 27.45
N SER A 89 11.94 11.83 27.10
CA SER A 89 11.78 13.29 26.99
C SER A 89 10.75 13.70 25.93
N MET A 90 10.58 12.88 24.89
CA MET A 90 9.65 13.11 23.78
C MET A 90 8.31 12.38 23.99
N ASN A 91 8.07 11.82 25.18
CA ASN A 91 6.92 10.99 25.53
C ASN A 91 6.69 9.82 24.55
N LEU A 92 7.79 9.17 24.16
CA LEU A 92 7.82 7.98 23.32
C LEU A 92 8.17 6.75 24.16
N VAL A 93 7.69 5.59 23.72
CA VAL A 93 7.92 4.30 24.36
C VAL A 93 8.28 3.26 23.31
N GLN A 94 9.38 2.55 23.56
CA GLN A 94 9.76 1.35 22.83
C GLN A 94 8.92 0.17 23.34
N LEU A 95 8.41 -0.67 22.43
CA LEU A 95 7.47 -1.75 22.76
C LEU A 95 8.07 -3.17 22.68
N VAL A 96 9.18 -3.36 21.95
CA VAL A 96 9.75 -4.69 21.68
C VAL A 96 10.43 -5.24 22.94
N ARG A 97 10.11 -6.47 23.30
CA ARG A 97 10.72 -7.16 24.44
C ARG A 97 11.37 -8.45 23.96
N GLY A 98 12.60 -8.68 24.41
CA GLY A 98 13.38 -9.87 24.05
C GLY A 98 14.24 -9.67 22.81
N SER A 99 15.09 -10.67 22.55
CA SER A 99 16.09 -10.63 21.49
C SER A 99 15.47 -10.53 20.10
N THR A 100 15.99 -9.63 19.28
CA THR A 100 15.63 -9.46 17.86
C THR A 100 16.75 -9.88 16.93
N HIS A 101 17.90 -10.29 17.47
CA HIS A 101 19.06 -10.74 16.73
C HIS A 101 19.56 -12.09 17.25
N ALA A 102 20.21 -12.90 16.42
CA ALA A 102 20.73 -14.22 16.77
C ALA A 102 21.75 -14.18 17.93
N SER A 103 22.43 -13.03 18.10
CA SER A 103 23.39 -12.79 19.18
C SER A 103 22.76 -12.50 20.55
N GLY A 104 21.43 -12.47 20.68
CA GLY A 104 20.76 -12.28 21.97
C GLY A 104 20.37 -10.83 22.31
N HIS A 105 20.56 -9.89 21.38
CA HIS A 105 20.33 -8.45 21.61
C HIS A 105 19.05 -7.93 20.97
N THR A 106 18.56 -6.81 21.49
CA THR A 106 17.39 -6.09 20.96
C THR A 106 17.90 -4.89 20.17
N LEU A 107 17.88 -4.98 18.84
CA LEU A 107 18.35 -3.92 17.93
C LEU A 107 17.21 -3.35 17.09
N ASP A 108 16.21 -4.19 16.81
CA ASP A 108 15.05 -3.87 15.99
C ASP A 108 13.90 -3.39 16.89
N LEU A 109 13.42 -2.17 16.68
CA LEU A 109 12.52 -1.49 17.60
C LEU A 109 11.18 -1.18 16.96
N VAL A 110 10.15 -1.11 17.80
CA VAL A 110 8.86 -0.51 17.50
C VAL A 110 8.59 0.51 18.59
N ILE A 111 8.51 1.78 18.21
CA ILE A 111 8.39 2.92 19.10
C ILE A 111 7.09 3.66 18.79
N THR A 112 6.34 4.02 19.82
CA THR A 112 5.08 4.75 19.69
C THR A 112 4.99 5.85 20.74
N ARG A 113 4.00 6.75 20.62
CA ARG A 113 3.70 7.71 21.69
C ARG A 113 3.25 6.96 22.94
N SER A 114 3.77 7.35 24.09
CA SER A 114 3.31 6.87 25.38
C SER A 114 1.95 7.51 25.70
N ILE A 115 0.88 6.77 25.42
CA ILE A 115 -0.51 7.18 25.66
C ILE A 115 -1.25 6.06 26.41
N ALA A 116 -2.31 6.42 27.14
CA ALA A 116 -3.04 5.48 27.99
C ALA A 116 -3.63 4.27 27.24
N SER A 117 -3.94 4.42 25.95
CA SER A 117 -4.41 3.34 25.08
C SER A 117 -3.40 3.10 23.95
N PRO A 118 -2.56 2.06 24.03
CA PRO A 118 -1.51 1.83 23.04
C PRO A 118 -2.11 1.54 21.67
N ILE A 119 -1.56 2.18 20.63
CA ILE A 119 -1.97 1.97 19.23
C ILE A 119 -1.41 0.69 18.63
N CYS A 120 -0.38 0.11 19.28
CA CYS A 120 0.33 -1.08 18.87
C CYS A 120 0.60 -1.98 20.07
N THR A 121 0.47 -3.29 19.88
CA THR A 121 0.85 -4.30 20.86
C THR A 121 1.72 -5.34 20.17
N ILE A 122 2.91 -5.59 20.72
CA ILE A 122 3.77 -6.68 20.24
C ILE A 122 3.08 -8.00 20.53
N SER A 123 2.83 -8.79 19.49
CA SER A 123 2.22 -10.10 19.62
C SER A 123 3.26 -11.19 19.81
N ASP A 124 4.41 -11.07 19.12
CA ASP A 124 5.41 -12.13 19.06
C ASP A 124 6.75 -11.60 18.53
N VAL A 125 7.86 -12.19 18.97
CA VAL A 125 9.19 -11.97 18.41
C VAL A 125 9.79 -13.34 18.14
N THR A 126 9.83 -13.75 16.88
CA THR A 126 10.19 -15.13 16.50
C THR A 126 11.46 -15.19 15.68
N ASN A 127 12.38 -16.03 16.12
CA ASN A 127 13.46 -16.53 15.28
C ASN A 127 12.87 -17.55 14.29
N ASP A 128 12.47 -17.07 13.12
CA ASP A 128 12.04 -17.96 12.05
C ASP A 128 13.26 -18.50 11.30
N ASN A 129 13.76 -19.65 11.77
CA ASN A 129 14.89 -20.36 11.14
C ASN A 129 14.62 -20.79 9.68
N SER A 130 13.43 -20.52 9.14
CA SER A 130 13.14 -20.72 7.71
C SER A 130 13.81 -19.68 6.81
N LEU A 131 14.09 -18.49 7.32
CA LEU A 131 14.73 -17.42 6.57
C LEU A 131 16.24 -17.38 6.90
N PRO A 132 17.12 -17.21 5.90
CA PRO A 132 18.56 -17.05 6.12
C PRO A 132 18.86 -15.64 6.62
N SER A 133 18.35 -15.28 7.80
CA SER A 133 18.61 -14.01 8.48
C SER A 133 18.94 -14.27 9.94
N ASP A 134 19.89 -13.50 10.44
CA ASP A 134 20.24 -13.36 11.85
C ASP A 134 19.27 -12.47 12.63
N HIS A 135 18.35 -11.76 11.96
CA HIS A 135 17.28 -10.99 12.61
C HIS A 135 16.01 -11.83 12.85
N SER A 136 15.32 -11.53 13.94
CA SER A 136 14.04 -12.11 14.31
C SER A 136 12.88 -11.35 13.66
N LEU A 137 11.81 -12.07 13.32
CA LEU A 137 10.57 -11.46 12.87
C LEU A 137 9.80 -10.89 14.07
N ILE A 138 9.64 -9.55 14.10
CA ILE A 138 8.76 -8.87 15.06
C ILE A 138 7.34 -8.81 14.50
N LYS A 139 6.39 -9.42 15.19
CA LYS A 139 4.96 -9.33 14.90
C LYS A 139 4.29 -8.42 15.92
N PHE A 140 3.52 -7.46 15.43
CA PHE A 140 2.70 -6.61 16.27
C PHE A 140 1.34 -6.37 15.63
N ILE A 141 0.35 -6.13 16.49
CA ILE A 141 -1.01 -5.78 16.11
C ILE A 141 -1.16 -4.28 16.29
N THR A 142 -1.76 -3.62 15.30
CA THR A 142 -2.04 -2.18 15.36
C THR A 142 -3.52 -1.92 15.13
N ASP A 143 -4.05 -0.90 15.79
CA ASP A 143 -5.44 -0.45 15.66
C ASP A 143 -5.68 0.37 14.37
N ILE A 144 -4.94 0.07 13.29
CA ILE A 144 -5.20 0.71 11.99
C ILE A 144 -6.37 -0.03 11.35
N SER A 145 -7.52 0.63 11.29
CA SER A 145 -8.70 0.10 10.61
C SER A 145 -8.37 -0.26 9.16
N ARG A 146 -8.85 -1.43 8.72
CA ARG A 146 -8.76 -1.80 7.30
C ARG A 146 -9.65 -0.85 6.49
N PRO A 147 -9.17 -0.29 5.35
CA PRO A 147 -10.04 0.49 4.49
C PRO A 147 -11.24 -0.35 4.07
N HIS A 148 -12.43 0.23 4.21
CA HIS A 148 -13.67 -0.42 3.82
C HIS A 148 -13.59 -0.79 2.34
N ALA A 149 -13.67 -2.09 2.04
CA ALA A 149 -13.65 -2.52 0.67
C ALA A 149 -14.90 -1.97 -0.05
N THR A 150 -14.70 -1.25 -1.16
CA THR A 150 -15.83 -0.72 -1.94
C THR A 150 -16.66 -1.90 -2.45
N LYS A 151 -17.90 -1.99 -2.01
CA LYS A 151 -18.83 -3.06 -2.40
C LYS A 151 -19.79 -2.49 -3.44
N THR A 152 -19.95 -3.20 -4.57
CA THR A 152 -21.08 -2.94 -5.47
C THR A 152 -22.06 -4.08 -5.40
N THR A 153 -23.34 -3.73 -5.28
CA THR A 153 -24.42 -4.71 -5.43
C THR A 153 -24.70 -4.84 -6.91
N ARG A 154 -24.53 -6.04 -7.46
CA ARG A 154 -24.95 -6.36 -8.84
C ARG A 154 -26.09 -7.36 -8.80
N VAL A 155 -27.05 -7.15 -9.68
CA VAL A 155 -28.05 -8.17 -10.00
C VAL A 155 -27.41 -9.10 -11.03
N ILE A 156 -27.29 -10.38 -10.69
CA ILE A 156 -26.74 -11.39 -11.59
C ILE A 156 -27.75 -12.52 -11.77
N ARG A 157 -27.75 -13.13 -12.96
CA ARG A 157 -28.47 -14.37 -13.27
C ARG A 157 -27.45 -15.46 -13.58
N ASN A 158 -27.67 -16.69 -13.11
CA ASN A 158 -26.81 -17.82 -13.46
C ASN A 158 -27.18 -18.37 -14.85
N ILE A 159 -26.94 -17.60 -15.90
CA ILE A 159 -27.33 -18.00 -17.27
C ILE A 159 -26.62 -19.30 -17.69
N ARG A 160 -25.41 -19.55 -17.17
CA ARG A 160 -24.65 -20.78 -17.45
C ARG A 160 -25.28 -22.05 -16.89
N SER A 161 -26.18 -21.96 -15.91
CA SER A 161 -26.90 -23.14 -15.42
C SER A 161 -28.15 -23.46 -16.22
N ILE A 162 -28.55 -22.60 -17.16
CA ILE A 162 -29.69 -22.87 -18.04
C ILE A 162 -29.27 -23.94 -19.04
N ARG A 163 -29.92 -25.10 -18.99
CA ARG A 163 -29.75 -26.12 -20.02
C ARG A 163 -30.58 -25.78 -21.26
N SER A 164 -30.05 -26.11 -22.43
CA SER A 164 -30.68 -25.79 -23.72
C SER A 164 -32.06 -26.43 -23.90
N ASP A 165 -32.25 -27.66 -23.39
CA ASP A 165 -33.51 -28.39 -23.46
C ASP A 165 -34.61 -27.73 -22.61
N GLN A 166 -34.28 -27.32 -21.38
CA GLN A 166 -35.22 -26.62 -20.48
C GLN A 166 -35.68 -25.27 -21.06
N LEU A 167 -34.76 -24.57 -21.75
CA LEU A 167 -35.09 -23.30 -22.41
C LEU A 167 -36.08 -23.52 -23.56
N VAL A 168 -35.85 -24.53 -24.39
CA VAL A 168 -36.72 -24.86 -25.53
C VAL A 168 -38.11 -25.29 -25.06
N GLU A 169 -38.21 -26.13 -24.02
CA GLU A 169 -39.50 -26.51 -23.43
C GLU A 169 -40.25 -25.32 -22.84
N ALA A 170 -39.55 -24.44 -22.11
CA ALA A 170 -40.15 -23.26 -21.51
C ALA A 170 -40.70 -22.28 -22.56
N ILE A 171 -40.03 -22.15 -23.70
CA ILE A 171 -40.48 -21.30 -24.83
C ILE A 171 -41.64 -21.95 -25.58
N LYS A 172 -41.60 -23.28 -25.82
CA LYS A 172 -42.66 -24.02 -26.53
C LYS A 172 -44.02 -23.98 -25.84
N LYS A 173 -44.06 -23.78 -24.52
CA LYS A 173 -45.32 -23.57 -23.78
C LYS A 173 -46.08 -22.31 -24.23
N TYR A 174 -45.43 -21.38 -24.91
CA TYR A 174 -46.07 -20.18 -25.44
C TYR A 174 -46.54 -20.39 -26.88
N LYS A 175 -47.84 -20.31 -27.11
CA LYS A 175 -48.43 -20.28 -28.45
C LYS A 175 -48.24 -18.89 -29.09
N PRO A 176 -47.87 -18.81 -30.38
CA PRO A 176 -47.83 -17.55 -31.10
C PRO A 176 -49.28 -17.05 -31.28
N VAL A 177 -49.55 -15.82 -30.86
CA VAL A 177 -50.78 -15.09 -31.16
C VAL A 177 -50.33 -13.85 -31.91
N ASP A 178 -50.97 -13.51 -33.03
CA ASP A 178 -50.48 -12.55 -34.03
C ASP A 178 -50.34 -11.07 -33.56
N THR A 179 -50.53 -10.78 -32.26
CA THR A 179 -50.42 -9.45 -31.64
C THR A 179 -49.11 -9.23 -30.85
N LEU A 180 -48.07 -10.01 -31.13
CA LEU A 180 -47.01 -10.37 -30.16
C LEU A 180 -45.77 -9.47 -30.02
N SER A 181 -45.60 -8.33 -30.71
CA SER A 181 -44.33 -7.59 -30.59
C SER A 181 -44.09 -7.01 -29.18
N VAL A 182 -45.13 -6.54 -28.50
CA VAL A 182 -45.00 -5.89 -27.18
C VAL A 182 -44.94 -6.90 -26.02
N ASN A 183 -45.62 -8.05 -26.15
CA ASN A 183 -45.73 -9.05 -25.08
C ASN A 183 -44.65 -10.14 -25.13
N PHE A 184 -43.94 -10.29 -26.25
CA PHE A 184 -42.90 -11.30 -26.40
C PHE A 184 -41.69 -11.04 -25.49
N GLY A 185 -41.24 -9.79 -25.39
CA GLY A 185 -40.12 -9.41 -24.50
C GLY A 185 -40.40 -9.70 -23.02
N LYS A 186 -41.62 -9.42 -22.56
CA LYS A 186 -42.05 -9.72 -21.19
C LYS A 186 -42.04 -11.23 -20.91
N LYS A 187 -42.62 -12.02 -21.80
CA LYS A 187 -42.65 -13.50 -21.69
C LYS A 187 -41.25 -14.12 -21.65
N LEU A 188 -40.33 -13.62 -22.47
CA LEU A 188 -38.93 -14.03 -22.43
C LEU A 188 -38.27 -13.68 -21.10
N SER A 189 -38.56 -12.50 -20.54
CA SER A 189 -38.08 -12.16 -19.20
C SER A 189 -38.62 -13.10 -18.13
N ASP A 190 -39.91 -13.47 -18.20
CA ASP A 190 -40.54 -14.39 -17.24
C ASP A 190 -39.91 -15.80 -17.31
N VAL A 191 -39.62 -16.30 -18.53
CA VAL A 191 -38.89 -17.57 -18.73
C VAL A 191 -37.48 -17.49 -18.14
N MET A 192 -36.79 -16.37 -18.38
CA MET A 192 -35.45 -16.14 -17.84
C MET A 192 -35.45 -16.05 -16.31
N ASP A 193 -36.47 -15.43 -15.70
CA ASP A 193 -36.60 -15.35 -14.24
C ASP A 193 -36.97 -16.70 -13.61
N MET A 194 -37.71 -17.55 -14.34
CA MET A 194 -38.00 -18.92 -13.91
C MET A 194 -36.76 -19.82 -13.95
N LEU A 195 -36.00 -19.80 -15.05
CA LEU A 195 -34.83 -20.68 -15.24
C LEU A 195 -33.56 -20.18 -14.55
N ALA A 196 -33.39 -18.86 -14.45
CA ALA A 196 -32.22 -18.23 -13.83
C ALA A 196 -32.63 -16.96 -13.07
N PRO A 197 -33.30 -17.09 -11.91
CA PRO A 197 -33.79 -15.95 -11.14
C PRO A 197 -32.68 -14.96 -10.81
N ALA A 198 -33.02 -13.67 -10.92
CA ALA A 198 -32.15 -12.57 -10.57
C ALA A 198 -31.79 -12.62 -9.07
N LYS A 199 -30.50 -12.75 -8.76
CA LYS A 199 -29.98 -12.71 -7.38
C LYS A 199 -29.13 -11.46 -7.20
N LYS A 200 -29.39 -10.72 -6.12
CA LYS A 200 -28.52 -9.62 -5.69
C LYS A 200 -27.26 -10.23 -5.08
N LYS A 201 -26.10 -9.94 -5.67
CA LYS A 201 -24.80 -10.35 -5.13
C LYS A 201 -23.97 -9.12 -4.82
N VAL A 202 -23.47 -9.06 -3.59
CA VAL A 202 -22.51 -8.05 -3.17
C VAL A 202 -21.14 -8.50 -3.67
N ILE A 203 -20.54 -7.69 -4.53
CA ILE A 203 -19.22 -7.94 -5.10
C ILE A 203 -18.27 -6.90 -4.54
N VAL A 204 -17.13 -7.37 -4.01
CA VAL A 204 -16.05 -6.49 -3.57
C VAL A 204 -15.31 -5.99 -4.81
N ASN A 205 -15.33 -4.68 -5.04
CA ASN A 205 -14.55 -4.03 -6.09
C ASN A 205 -13.09 -4.04 -5.69
N LYS A 206 -12.35 -5.07 -6.13
CA LYS A 206 -10.89 -5.05 -6.09
C LYS A 206 -10.40 -4.49 -7.40
N ALA A 207 -9.50 -3.50 -7.35
CA ALA A 207 -8.73 -3.12 -8.51
C ALA A 207 -8.02 -4.37 -9.03
N ARG A 208 -8.30 -4.74 -10.28
CA ARG A 208 -7.60 -5.85 -10.92
C ARG A 208 -6.21 -5.36 -11.30
N ALA A 209 -5.18 -6.10 -10.95
CA ALA A 209 -3.85 -5.92 -11.50
C ALA A 209 -3.88 -6.43 -12.94
N PRO A 210 -3.84 -5.57 -13.98
CA PRO A 210 -4.05 -6.02 -15.35
C PRO A 210 -2.89 -6.88 -15.87
N TRP A 211 -1.72 -6.76 -15.25
CA TRP A 211 -0.53 -7.58 -15.51
C TRP A 211 -0.57 -8.96 -14.84
N TYR A 212 -1.52 -9.23 -13.93
CA TYR A 212 -1.58 -10.50 -13.20
C TYR A 212 -2.35 -11.56 -14.00
N THR A 213 -1.61 -12.41 -14.72
CA THR A 213 -2.16 -13.44 -15.62
C THR A 213 -2.59 -14.71 -14.89
N ASP A 214 -3.32 -15.59 -15.59
CA ASP A 214 -3.70 -16.91 -15.06
C ASP A 214 -2.48 -17.82 -14.89
N GLU A 215 -1.44 -17.67 -15.70
CA GLU A 215 -0.16 -18.38 -15.58
C GLU A 215 0.54 -18.05 -14.24
N LEU A 216 0.61 -16.77 -13.86
CA LEU A 216 1.13 -16.36 -12.56
C LEU A 216 0.31 -16.96 -11.41
N ARG A 217 -1.01 -17.12 -11.60
CA ARG A 217 -1.86 -17.77 -10.60
C ARG A 217 -1.52 -19.25 -10.46
N LEU A 218 -1.25 -19.96 -11.55
CA LEU A 218 -0.82 -21.35 -11.54
C LEU A 218 0.54 -21.52 -10.85
N LEU A 219 1.51 -20.66 -11.17
CA LEU A 219 2.81 -20.64 -10.50
C LEU A 219 2.67 -20.42 -9.00
N ARG A 220 1.86 -19.44 -8.56
CA ARG A 220 1.58 -19.19 -7.14
C ARG A 220 0.98 -20.41 -6.44
N ASN A 221 0.05 -21.10 -7.10
CA ASN A 221 -0.56 -22.31 -6.55
C ASN A 221 0.48 -23.43 -6.40
N ASN A 222 1.41 -23.56 -7.34
CA ASN A 222 2.51 -24.53 -7.24
C ASN A 222 3.47 -24.17 -6.10
N VAL A 223 3.85 -22.90 -5.93
CA VAL A 223 4.68 -22.44 -4.79
C VAL A 223 4.04 -22.83 -3.46
N ARG A 224 2.73 -22.57 -3.27
CA ARG A 224 1.99 -22.96 -2.06
C ARG A 224 1.87 -24.47 -1.86
N ARG A 225 1.86 -25.25 -2.94
CA ARG A 225 1.87 -26.72 -2.86
C ARG A 225 3.23 -27.20 -2.35
N LEU A 226 4.32 -26.65 -2.88
CA LEU A 226 5.69 -26.98 -2.47
C LEU A 226 6.00 -26.52 -1.05
N GLU A 227 5.55 -25.33 -0.66
CA GLU A 227 5.63 -24.83 0.71
C GLU A 227 4.98 -25.80 1.70
N ARG A 228 3.74 -26.23 1.43
CA ARG A 228 3.04 -27.21 2.28
C ARG A 228 3.75 -28.56 2.31
N ALA A 229 4.32 -29.01 1.20
CA ALA A 229 5.09 -30.25 1.15
C ALA A 229 6.35 -30.18 2.02
N TRP A 230 7.06 -29.04 2.00
CA TRP A 230 8.22 -28.80 2.85
C TRP A 230 7.85 -28.67 4.34
N LEU A 231 6.77 -27.94 4.67
CA LEU A 231 6.29 -27.85 6.05
C LEU A 231 5.84 -29.20 6.61
N SER A 232 5.31 -30.09 5.76
CA SER A 232 4.93 -31.45 6.15
C SER A 232 6.11 -32.42 6.21
N SER A 233 7.16 -32.19 5.41
CA SER A 233 8.36 -33.02 5.33
C SER A 233 9.59 -32.12 5.22
N PRO A 234 10.21 -31.75 6.37
CA PRO A 234 11.28 -30.75 6.46
C PRO A 234 12.63 -31.21 5.92
N LEU A 235 12.64 -31.84 4.74
CA LEU A 235 13.86 -32.25 4.04
C LEU A 235 14.48 -31.06 3.32
N GLU A 236 15.81 -31.00 3.33
CA GLU A 236 16.57 -29.94 2.64
C GLU A 236 16.26 -29.88 1.14
N ILE A 237 16.05 -31.04 0.50
CA ILE A 237 15.64 -31.11 -0.92
C ILE A 237 14.29 -30.42 -1.14
N ASN A 238 13.31 -30.64 -0.26
CA ASN A 238 12.00 -29.98 -0.36
C ASN A 238 12.12 -28.46 -0.17
N LYS A 239 13.00 -28.04 0.77
CA LYS A 239 13.32 -26.63 1.02
C LYS A 239 13.88 -25.98 -0.25
N GLN A 240 14.87 -26.60 -0.88
CA GLN A 240 15.50 -26.11 -2.11
C GLN A 240 14.51 -26.02 -3.28
N ILE A 241 13.66 -27.03 -3.48
CA ILE A 241 12.62 -27.02 -4.52
C ILE A 241 11.61 -25.89 -4.28
N PHE A 242 11.17 -25.72 -3.03
CA PHE A 242 10.27 -24.62 -2.66
C PHE A 242 10.91 -23.25 -2.93
N HIS A 243 12.16 -23.03 -2.49
CA HIS A 243 12.87 -21.77 -2.74
C HIS A 243 13.04 -21.51 -4.23
N GLY A 244 13.45 -22.50 -5.02
CA GLY A 244 13.59 -22.35 -6.48
C GLY A 244 12.28 -21.96 -7.16
N ALA A 245 11.17 -22.61 -6.80
CA ALA A 245 9.85 -22.26 -7.32
C ALA A 245 9.38 -20.86 -6.87
N ARG A 246 9.68 -20.47 -5.63
CA ARG A 246 9.36 -19.14 -5.09
C ARG A 246 10.12 -18.05 -5.83
N THR A 247 11.41 -18.23 -6.07
CA THR A 247 12.25 -17.28 -6.83
C THR A 247 11.74 -17.16 -8.26
N SER A 248 11.52 -18.29 -8.94
CA SER A 248 10.97 -18.29 -10.30
C SER A 248 9.62 -17.56 -10.38
N TYR A 249 8.70 -17.81 -9.44
CA TYR A 249 7.42 -17.09 -9.38
C TYR A 249 7.60 -15.57 -9.17
N HIS A 250 8.54 -15.16 -8.32
CA HIS A 250 8.82 -13.76 -8.07
C HIS A 250 9.35 -13.07 -9.33
N ASP A 251 10.34 -13.67 -9.99
CA ASP A 251 10.94 -13.15 -11.23
C ASP A 251 9.89 -13.01 -12.33
N GLU A 252 8.99 -13.99 -12.44
CA GLU A 252 7.88 -13.93 -13.39
C GLU A 252 6.87 -12.81 -13.10
N CYS A 253 6.57 -12.57 -11.82
CA CYS A 253 5.72 -11.45 -11.44
C CYS A 253 6.37 -10.11 -11.82
N GLU A 254 7.65 -9.93 -11.52
CA GLU A 254 8.39 -8.72 -11.85
C GLU A 254 8.51 -8.53 -13.36
N ARG A 255 8.74 -9.60 -14.13
CA ARG A 255 8.77 -9.56 -15.59
C ARG A 255 7.41 -9.13 -16.17
N ALA A 256 6.32 -9.77 -15.76
CA ALA A 256 4.98 -9.46 -16.26
C ALA A 256 4.57 -8.01 -15.93
N LYS A 257 4.86 -7.55 -14.70
CA LYS A 257 4.61 -6.18 -14.26
C LYS A 257 5.44 -5.18 -15.08
N THR A 258 6.72 -5.44 -15.24
CA THR A 258 7.64 -4.60 -16.03
C THR A 258 7.19 -4.50 -17.48
N GLN A 259 6.88 -5.64 -18.11
CA GLN A 259 6.41 -5.69 -19.49
C GLN A 259 5.13 -4.90 -19.68
N TYR A 260 4.16 -5.06 -18.78
CA TYR A 260 2.90 -4.32 -18.83
C TYR A 260 3.10 -2.80 -18.77
N HIS A 261 3.88 -2.30 -17.80
CA HIS A 261 4.14 -0.86 -17.69
C HIS A 261 4.99 -0.35 -18.85
N ARG A 262 5.98 -1.11 -19.31
CA ARG A 262 6.79 -0.76 -20.49
C ARG A 262 5.93 -0.64 -21.74
N SER A 263 5.03 -1.59 -22.00
CA SER A 263 4.12 -1.53 -23.14
C SER A 263 3.15 -0.35 -23.04
N ARG A 264 2.66 -0.01 -21.84
CA ARG A 264 1.84 1.19 -21.61
C ARG A 264 2.58 2.49 -21.92
N ILE A 265 3.84 2.58 -21.52
CA ILE A 265 4.69 3.75 -21.77
C ILE A 265 5.00 3.87 -23.26
N GLN A 266 5.38 2.78 -23.92
CA GLN A 266 5.70 2.75 -25.36
C GLN A 266 4.50 3.10 -26.25
N SER A 267 3.29 2.72 -25.84
CA SER A 267 2.05 3.01 -26.59
C SER A 267 1.43 4.38 -26.26
N ALA A 268 1.99 5.12 -25.31
CA ALA A 268 1.47 6.43 -24.91
C ALA A 268 2.03 7.55 -25.79
N ASN A 269 1.18 8.51 -26.16
CA ASN A 269 1.63 9.79 -26.71
C ASN A 269 2.08 10.73 -25.57
N THR A 270 2.71 11.86 -25.90
CA THR A 270 3.30 12.80 -24.91
C THR A 270 2.31 13.18 -23.79
N ARG A 271 1.03 13.43 -24.10
CA ARG A 271 0.00 13.77 -23.11
C ARG A 271 -0.44 12.56 -22.26
N LYS A 272 -0.57 11.38 -22.86
CA LYS A 272 -0.92 10.14 -22.14
C LYS A 272 0.23 9.65 -21.26
N LEU A 273 1.48 9.92 -21.64
CA LEU A 273 2.65 9.51 -20.88
C LEU A 273 2.64 10.12 -19.47
N PHE A 274 2.41 11.43 -19.35
CA PHE A 274 2.29 12.09 -18.04
C PHE A 274 1.16 11.47 -17.21
N ALA A 275 0.00 11.20 -17.80
CA ALA A 275 -1.11 10.54 -17.08
C ALA A 275 -0.75 9.11 -16.61
N VAL A 276 0.02 8.35 -17.41
CA VAL A 276 0.51 7.01 -17.03
C VAL A 276 1.53 7.13 -15.90
N VAL A 277 2.42 8.11 -15.95
CA VAL A 277 3.41 8.36 -14.88
C VAL A 277 2.69 8.75 -13.59
N ASP A 278 1.76 9.70 -13.63
CA ASP A 278 0.96 10.14 -12.47
C ASP A 278 0.18 8.97 -11.84
N GLU A 279 -0.36 8.06 -12.66
CA GLU A 279 -1.04 6.85 -12.17
C GLU A 279 -0.08 5.91 -11.44
N ILE A 280 1.14 5.75 -11.95
CA ILE A 280 2.15 4.84 -11.38
C ILE A 280 2.76 5.42 -10.11
N THR A 281 3.07 6.73 -10.09
CA THR A 281 3.68 7.40 -8.92
C THR A 281 2.68 7.68 -7.81
N GLY A 282 1.39 7.51 -8.08
CA GLY A 282 0.34 7.84 -7.11
C GLY A 282 0.12 9.35 -6.98
N ASP A 283 0.76 10.16 -7.82
CA ASP A 283 0.50 11.59 -8.00
C ASP A 283 -0.81 11.82 -8.74
N LYS A 284 -1.88 11.13 -8.32
CA LYS A 284 -3.22 11.66 -8.51
C LYS A 284 -3.30 12.92 -7.65
N LYS A 285 -2.71 14.02 -8.15
CA LYS A 285 -3.22 15.37 -7.89
C LYS A 285 -4.71 15.20 -8.01
N SER A 286 -5.39 15.33 -6.87
CA SER A 286 -6.83 15.34 -6.75
C SER A 286 -7.43 15.85 -8.05
N THR A 287 -7.96 14.95 -8.88
CA THR A 287 -8.58 15.30 -10.17
C THR A 287 -9.92 16.02 -9.95
N GLY A 288 -10.19 16.50 -8.74
CA GLY A 288 -10.84 17.79 -8.57
C GLY A 288 -9.76 18.86 -8.58
N VAL A 289 -9.40 19.39 -9.76
CA VAL A 289 -9.07 20.82 -9.81
C VAL A 289 -10.34 21.48 -9.28
N ILE A 290 -10.33 21.83 -7.99
CA ILE A 290 -11.39 22.64 -7.42
C ILE A 290 -11.18 23.98 -8.09
N LEU A 291 -11.82 24.17 -9.24
CA LEU A 291 -12.09 25.50 -9.74
C LEU A 291 -12.69 26.26 -8.55
N PRO A 292 -12.22 27.49 -8.26
CA PRO A 292 -12.83 28.32 -7.23
C PRO A 292 -14.35 28.28 -7.40
N LYS A 293 -15.09 28.02 -6.33
CA LYS A 293 -16.55 28.06 -6.39
C LYS A 293 -16.95 29.46 -6.87
N HIS A 294 -17.42 29.59 -8.12
CA HIS A 294 -17.99 30.83 -8.63
C HIS A 294 -19.50 30.79 -8.55
N ASN A 295 -20.09 31.95 -8.29
CA ASN A 295 -21.54 32.13 -8.38
C ASN A 295 -21.96 32.72 -9.74
N ASP A 296 -21.01 33.32 -10.49
CA ASP A 296 -21.24 33.95 -11.79
C ASP A 296 -20.11 33.61 -12.79
N PRO A 297 -20.42 32.99 -13.95
CA PRO A 297 -19.45 32.72 -15.01
C PRO A 297 -18.76 33.96 -15.60
N GLN A 298 -19.45 35.12 -15.65
CA GLN A 298 -18.87 36.35 -16.21
C GLN A 298 -17.79 36.93 -15.30
N GLN A 299 -18.06 36.97 -13.99
CA GLN A 299 -17.06 37.37 -13.01
C GLN A 299 -15.84 36.44 -13.02
N MET A 300 -16.01 35.12 -13.13
CA MET A 300 -14.86 34.20 -13.23
C MET A 300 -14.03 34.48 -14.49
N ALA A 301 -14.66 34.70 -15.64
CA ALA A 301 -13.92 35.00 -16.86
C ALA A 301 -13.11 36.30 -16.74
N GLN A 302 -13.66 37.30 -16.06
CA GLN A 302 -12.98 38.57 -15.78
C GLN A 302 -11.80 38.36 -14.82
N ASP A 303 -12.01 37.67 -13.70
CA ASP A 303 -10.96 37.36 -12.72
C ASP A 303 -9.80 36.56 -13.34
N PHE A 304 -10.12 35.61 -14.22
CA PHE A 304 -9.13 34.86 -14.99
C PHE A 304 -8.33 35.77 -15.93
N SER A 305 -9.01 36.69 -16.63
CA SER A 305 -8.37 37.65 -17.53
C SER A 305 -7.44 38.58 -16.76
N ASP A 306 -7.90 39.12 -15.62
CA ASP A 306 -7.13 40.02 -14.77
C ASP A 306 -5.90 39.34 -14.15
N PHE A 307 -6.04 38.07 -13.75
CA PHE A 307 -4.91 37.27 -13.26
C PHE A 307 -3.82 37.12 -14.31
N PHE A 308 -4.17 36.72 -15.54
CA PHE A 308 -3.18 36.53 -16.61
C PHE A 308 -2.58 37.85 -17.09
N CYS A 309 -3.40 38.90 -17.24
CA CYS A 309 -2.93 40.24 -17.55
C CYS A 309 -1.96 40.76 -16.48
N GLY A 310 -2.29 40.60 -15.20
CA GLY A 310 -1.44 40.97 -14.07
C GLY A 310 -0.13 40.18 -14.03
N LYS A 311 -0.18 38.86 -14.30
CA LYS A 311 1.02 38.02 -14.37
C LYS A 311 1.95 38.42 -15.51
N ILE A 312 1.39 38.72 -16.69
CA ILE A 312 2.17 39.20 -17.84
C ILE A 312 2.83 40.54 -17.53
N ARG A 313 2.12 41.48 -16.89
CA ARG A 313 2.70 42.76 -16.45
C ARG A 313 3.86 42.54 -15.49
N LYS A 314 3.66 41.78 -14.41
CA LYS A 314 4.73 41.46 -13.44
C LYS A 314 5.96 40.83 -14.10
N LEU A 315 5.76 39.87 -15.00
CA LEU A 315 6.87 39.27 -15.74
C LEU A 315 7.59 40.31 -16.58
N ARG A 316 6.86 41.16 -17.29
CA ARG A 316 7.41 42.21 -18.16
C ARG A 316 8.17 43.28 -17.36
N ASP A 317 7.70 43.62 -16.16
CA ASP A 317 8.37 44.53 -15.23
C ASP A 317 9.67 43.90 -14.70
N THR A 318 9.66 42.60 -14.41
CA THR A 318 10.87 41.84 -13.97
C THR A 318 11.98 41.86 -15.03
N PHE A 319 11.63 42.01 -16.31
CA PHE A 319 12.61 42.12 -17.41
C PHE A 319 13.05 43.55 -17.72
N HIS A 320 12.40 44.59 -17.17
CA HIS A 320 12.84 45.99 -17.36
C HIS A 320 13.84 46.45 -16.29
N ASP A 321 13.97 45.75 -15.16
CA ASP A 321 14.93 46.06 -14.09
C ASP A 321 16.33 45.46 -14.33
N VAL A 322 16.63 44.95 -15.54
CA VAL A 322 17.90 44.29 -15.90
C VAL A 322 18.70 45.08 -16.97
N THR A 323 18.54 46.40 -17.01
CA THR A 323 19.40 47.31 -17.80
C THR A 323 19.99 48.41 -16.96
#